data_AF-A0A5R2N1Q8-F1
#
_entry.id   AF-A0A5R2N1Q8-F1
#
_cell.length_a   1.000
_cell.length_b   1.000
_cell.length_c   1.000
_cell.angle_alpha   90.00
_cell.angle_beta   90.00
_cell.angle_gamma   90.00
#
_symmetry.space_group_name_H-M   'P 1'
#
loop_
_entity.id
_entity.type
_entity.pdbx_description
1 polymer ?
#
loop_
_entity_poly.entity_id
_entity_poly.type
_entity_poly.pdbx_seq_one_letter_code
_entity_poly.pdbx_strand_id
1 'polypeptide(L)'
;IGQDPRRINALAKRMLDSVSLDGGHIHRTVIAAIEVACWDILGKSLGVPIHQLLGGQVRDSVLGYANGWYRTERSPEAFLDAAKAVLAKGFKAFKLDPFGTAKGFISREELELSYAICRTLRDGLPKDTLILIDVHARFTEIAALQAAQ
;
A
#
# COMPACT_ATOMS: atom_id res chain seq x y z
N ILE A 1 -7.65 26.90 14.35
CA ILE A 1 -6.91 27.47 15.51
C ILE A 1 -7.90 27.90 16.58
N GLY A 2 -7.57 27.74 17.87
CA GLY A 2 -8.46 28.07 18.99
C GLY A 2 -9.68 27.15 19.14
N GLN A 3 -9.65 25.97 18.52
CA GLN A 3 -10.72 24.97 18.60
C GLN A 3 -10.26 23.81 19.47
N ASP A 4 -11.20 23.14 20.13
CA ASP A 4 -10.91 21.91 20.88
C ASP A 4 -10.60 20.76 19.90
N PRO A 5 -9.36 20.21 19.88
CA PRO A 5 -8.98 19.13 18.96
C PRO A 5 -9.74 17.82 19.22
N ARG A 6 -10.36 17.66 20.40
CA ARG A 6 -11.13 16.45 20.74
C ARG A 6 -12.47 16.40 20.02
N ARG A 7 -12.91 17.50 19.40
CA ARG A 7 -14.13 17.56 18.57
C ARG A 7 -13.87 17.07 17.14
N ILE A 8 -13.24 15.90 17.00
CA ILE A 8 -12.68 15.36 15.75
C ILE A 8 -13.68 15.42 14.60
N ASN A 9 -14.86 14.81 14.76
CA ASN A 9 -15.89 14.77 13.71
C ASN A 9 -16.38 16.18 13.31
N ALA A 10 -16.51 17.10 14.27
CA ALA A 10 -16.94 18.46 13.97
C ALA A 10 -15.87 19.24 13.21
N LEU A 11 -14.60 19.06 13.57
CA LEU A 11 -13.46 19.66 12.86
C LEU A 11 -13.32 19.10 11.45
N ALA A 12 -13.37 17.78 11.29
CA ALA A 12 -13.32 17.11 9.99
C ALA A 12 -14.47 17.56 9.09
N LYS A 13 -15.71 17.57 9.59
CA LYS A 13 -16.88 18.07 8.84
C LYS A 13 -16.69 19.53 8.41
N ARG A 14 -16.28 20.40 9.32
CA ARG A 14 -16.04 21.81 9.01
C ARG A 14 -14.97 22.01 7.93
N MET A 15 -13.90 21.21 7.95
CA MET A 15 -12.86 21.28 6.92
C MET A 15 -13.34 20.69 5.59
N LEU A 16 -14.11 19.59 5.61
CA LEU A 16 -14.72 19.02 4.40
C LEU A 16 -15.65 20.04 3.73
N ASP A 17 -16.45 20.76 4.51
CA ASP A 17 -17.38 21.78 4.02
C ASP A 17 -16.70 23.11 3.66
N SER A 18 -15.38 23.24 3.81
CA SER A 18 -14.67 24.50 3.56
C SER A 18 -14.52 24.82 2.07
N VAL A 19 -14.96 23.91 1.20
CA VAL A 19 -14.90 24.02 -0.26
C VAL A 19 -16.27 23.64 -0.84
N SER A 20 -16.66 24.27 -1.94
CA SER A 20 -17.98 24.05 -2.55
C SER A 20 -18.10 22.74 -3.34
N LEU A 21 -16.99 22.03 -3.57
CA LEU A 21 -16.90 20.75 -4.30
C LEU A 21 -16.21 19.70 -3.41
N ASP A 22 -15.75 18.59 -3.98
CA ASP A 22 -15.20 17.46 -3.21
C ASP A 22 -13.79 17.66 -2.63
N GLY A 23 -13.13 18.78 -2.96
CA GLY A 23 -11.76 19.14 -2.57
C GLY A 23 -10.63 18.35 -3.26
N GLY A 24 -10.96 17.28 -3.99
CA GLY A 24 -9.99 16.39 -4.62
C GLY A 24 -8.94 15.81 -3.65
N HIS A 25 -7.83 15.33 -4.22
CA HIS A 25 -6.79 14.65 -3.44
C HIS A 25 -6.04 15.56 -2.46
N ILE A 26 -5.76 16.81 -2.84
CA ILE A 26 -4.94 17.71 -2.02
C ILE A 26 -5.67 18.07 -0.73
N HIS A 27 -6.91 18.55 -0.82
CA HIS A 27 -7.71 18.94 0.34
C HIS A 27 -7.97 17.75 1.26
N ARG A 28 -8.36 16.60 0.71
CA ARG A 28 -8.62 15.39 1.50
C ARG A 28 -7.38 14.88 2.23
N THR A 29 -6.19 14.97 1.60
CA THR A 29 -4.92 14.58 2.23
C THR A 29 -4.62 15.48 3.43
N VAL A 30 -4.82 16.79 3.31
CA VAL A 30 -4.60 17.74 4.41
C VAL A 30 -5.60 17.49 5.55
N ILE A 31 -6.86 17.26 5.23
CA ILE A 31 -7.88 16.92 6.23
C ILE A 31 -7.50 15.66 6.99
N ALA A 32 -7.11 14.60 6.29
CA ALA A 32 -6.69 13.34 6.91
C ALA A 32 -5.50 13.54 7.85
N ALA A 33 -4.49 14.33 7.45
CA ALA A 33 -3.35 14.62 8.30
C ALA A 33 -3.75 15.34 9.60
N ILE A 34 -4.66 16.33 9.51
CA ILE A 34 -5.16 17.06 10.68
C ILE A 34 -6.02 16.15 11.57
N GLU A 35 -6.87 15.32 10.97
CA GLU A 35 -7.77 14.41 11.69
C GLU A 35 -6.98 13.35 12.48
N VAL A 36 -5.96 12.75 11.86
CA VAL A 36 -5.02 11.84 12.55
C VAL A 36 -4.32 12.53 13.73
N ALA A 37 -3.89 13.80 13.57
CA ALA A 37 -3.28 14.55 14.66
C ALA A 37 -4.27 14.82 15.83
N CYS A 38 -5.54 15.05 15.51
CA CYS A 38 -6.58 15.21 16.53
C CYS A 38 -6.83 13.90 17.30
N TRP A 39 -6.82 12.76 16.61
CA TRP A 39 -6.87 11.43 17.25
C TRP A 39 -5.68 11.17 18.17
N ASP A 40 -4.47 11.52 17.73
CA ASP A 40 -3.25 11.41 18.54
C ASP A 40 -3.33 12.27 19.81
N ILE A 41 -3.81 13.51 19.70
CA ILE A 41 -4.04 14.39 20.87
C ILE A 41 -5.07 13.78 21.81
N LEU A 42 -6.19 13.26 21.28
CA LEU A 42 -7.23 12.65 22.12
C LEU A 42 -6.68 11.42 22.87
N GLY A 43 -5.98 10.52 22.17
CA GLY A 43 -5.33 9.36 22.78
C GLY A 43 -4.33 9.74 23.87
N LYS A 44 -3.43 10.70 23.58
CA LYS A 44 -2.47 11.23 24.56
C LYS A 44 -3.16 11.87 25.77
N SER A 45 -4.23 12.63 25.57
CA SER A 45 -4.97 13.29 26.66
C SER A 45 -5.68 12.31 27.60
N LEU A 46 -6.04 11.14 27.09
CA LEU A 46 -6.72 10.07 27.83
C LEU A 46 -5.75 8.98 28.32
N GLY A 47 -4.47 9.04 27.93
CA GLY A 47 -3.48 8.03 28.27
C GLY A 47 -3.73 6.66 27.64
N VAL A 48 -4.42 6.60 26.49
CA VAL A 48 -4.75 5.34 25.80
C VAL A 48 -4.33 5.39 24.33
N PRO A 49 -3.95 4.24 23.73
CA PRO A 49 -3.67 4.18 22.30
C PRO A 49 -4.95 4.39 21.47
N ILE A 50 -4.83 4.96 20.26
CA ILE A 50 -5.97 5.31 19.39
C ILE A 50 -6.91 4.12 19.16
N HIS A 51 -6.39 2.91 18.97
CA HIS A 51 -7.23 1.73 18.72
C HIS A 51 -8.18 1.39 19.90
N GLN A 52 -7.85 1.79 21.14
CA GLN A 52 -8.79 1.62 22.26
C GLN A 52 -10.02 2.53 22.12
N LEU A 53 -9.82 3.74 21.59
CA LEU A 53 -10.91 4.67 21.30
C LEU A 53 -11.79 4.20 20.13
N LEU A 54 -11.23 3.36 19.24
CA LEU A 54 -11.91 2.81 18.06
C LEU A 54 -12.63 1.48 18.34
N GLY A 55 -12.80 1.09 19.61
CA GLY A 55 -13.53 -0.12 20.00
C GLY A 55 -12.66 -1.25 20.55
N GLY A 56 -11.37 -1.00 20.78
CA GLY A 56 -10.49 -1.92 21.49
C GLY A 56 -9.70 -2.89 20.61
N GLN A 57 -8.83 -3.65 21.27
CA GLN A 57 -7.98 -4.63 20.61
C GLN A 57 -8.79 -5.87 20.20
N VAL A 58 -8.68 -6.28 18.93
CA VAL A 58 -9.36 -7.48 18.38
C VAL A 58 -8.38 -8.53 17.84
N ARG A 59 -7.08 -8.24 17.87
CA ARG A 59 -5.99 -9.14 17.45
C ARG A 59 -4.67 -8.69 18.09
N ASP A 60 -3.74 -9.61 18.27
CA ASP A 60 -2.42 -9.32 18.87
C ASP A 60 -1.41 -8.76 17.88
N SER A 61 -1.56 -9.07 16.59
CA SER A 61 -0.68 -8.57 15.54
C SER A 61 -1.41 -8.42 14.21
N VAL A 62 -0.80 -7.64 13.30
CA VAL A 62 -1.25 -7.46 11.91
C VAL A 62 -0.13 -7.94 11.01
N LEU A 63 -0.46 -8.75 10.00
CA LEU A 63 0.51 -9.18 8.99
C LEU A 63 0.93 -7.99 8.13
N GLY A 64 2.18 -7.56 8.26
CA GLY A 64 2.80 -6.60 7.36
C GLY A 64 3.36 -7.29 6.11
N TYR A 65 3.25 -6.64 4.95
CA TYR A 65 3.96 -7.03 3.73
C TYR A 65 5.06 -6.02 3.41
N ALA A 66 6.18 -6.49 2.86
CA ALA A 66 7.27 -5.63 2.41
C ALA A 66 6.95 -5.03 1.03
N ASN A 67 7.32 -3.77 0.81
CA ASN A 67 7.25 -3.13 -0.50
C ASN A 67 8.53 -2.33 -0.78
N GLY A 68 8.83 -2.06 -2.06
CA GLY A 68 9.99 -1.27 -2.48
C GLY A 68 11.34 -2.03 -2.42
N TRP A 69 11.30 -3.34 -2.30
CA TRP A 69 12.48 -4.22 -2.16
C TRP A 69 13.13 -4.61 -3.50
N TYR A 70 12.40 -4.51 -4.61
CA TYR A 70 12.80 -4.97 -5.94
C TYR A 70 13.53 -3.89 -6.76
N ARG A 71 14.34 -3.05 -6.10
CA ARG A 71 15.18 -2.02 -6.74
C ARG A 71 16.49 -2.63 -7.24
N THR A 72 16.37 -3.57 -8.16
CA THR A 72 17.47 -4.36 -8.73
C THR A 72 17.28 -4.49 -10.24
N GLU A 73 18.17 -5.20 -10.91
CA GLU A 73 18.00 -5.56 -12.31
C GLU A 73 16.65 -6.28 -12.53
N ARG A 74 15.94 -5.93 -13.61
CA ARG A 74 14.67 -6.57 -13.94
C ARG A 74 14.91 -7.90 -14.67
N SER A 75 15.40 -8.87 -13.91
CA SER A 75 15.55 -10.26 -14.31
C SER A 75 14.93 -11.19 -13.26
N PRO A 76 14.48 -12.39 -13.66
CA PRO A 76 13.91 -13.37 -12.72
C PRO A 76 14.85 -13.71 -11.55
N GLU A 77 16.15 -13.88 -11.84
CA GLU A 77 17.17 -14.25 -10.87
C GLU A 77 17.41 -13.13 -9.85
N ALA A 78 17.60 -11.90 -10.32
CA ALA A 78 17.84 -10.75 -9.46
C ALA A 78 16.63 -10.47 -8.54
N PHE A 79 15.41 -10.64 -9.06
CA PHE A 79 14.19 -10.52 -8.26
C PHE A 79 14.08 -11.64 -7.22
N LEU A 80 14.43 -12.88 -7.58
CA LEU A 80 14.43 -14.00 -6.64
C LEU A 80 15.40 -13.76 -5.48
N ASP A 81 16.61 -13.30 -5.76
CA ASP A 81 17.60 -13.03 -4.71
C ASP A 81 17.17 -11.86 -3.81
N ALA A 82 16.61 -10.81 -4.39
CA ALA A 82 16.05 -9.71 -3.62
C ALA A 82 14.85 -10.16 -2.74
N ALA A 83 14.00 -11.06 -3.23
CA ALA A 83 12.89 -11.62 -2.46
C ALA A 83 13.36 -12.51 -1.30
N LYS A 84 14.41 -13.33 -1.51
CA LYS A 84 15.03 -14.10 -0.42
C LYS A 84 15.55 -13.20 0.70
N ALA A 85 16.13 -12.04 0.34
CA ALA A 85 16.56 -11.06 1.34
C ALA A 85 15.39 -10.45 2.14
N VAL A 86 14.20 -10.34 1.54
CA VAL A 86 12.97 -9.93 2.24
C VAL A 86 12.50 -11.01 3.22
N LEU A 87 12.47 -12.27 2.79
CA LEU A 87 12.10 -13.40 3.66
C LEU A 87 13.08 -13.55 4.83
N ALA A 88 14.38 -13.35 4.61
CA ALA A 88 15.41 -13.38 5.65
C ALA A 88 15.19 -12.31 6.74
N LYS A 89 14.45 -11.23 6.45
CA LYS A 89 14.04 -10.22 7.44
C LYS A 89 12.78 -10.61 8.23
N GLY A 90 12.22 -11.81 7.99
CA GLY A 90 11.05 -12.34 8.70
C GLY A 90 9.71 -12.00 8.06
N PHE A 91 9.68 -11.35 6.89
CA PHE A 91 8.42 -11.10 6.17
C PHE A 91 7.88 -12.41 5.60
N LYS A 92 6.56 -12.59 5.68
CA LYS A 92 5.83 -13.70 5.02
C LYS A 92 5.13 -13.26 3.73
N ALA A 93 5.06 -11.94 3.51
CA ALA A 93 4.35 -11.32 2.41
C ALA A 93 5.19 -10.18 1.83
N PHE A 94 5.12 -10.00 0.51
CA PHE A 94 5.67 -8.83 -0.15
C PHE A 94 4.84 -8.44 -1.36
N LYS A 95 4.96 -7.17 -1.77
CA LYS A 95 4.35 -6.64 -2.99
C LYS A 95 5.43 -6.26 -4.00
N LEU A 96 5.18 -6.52 -5.29
CA LEU A 96 6.02 -6.05 -6.38
C LEU A 96 5.22 -5.51 -7.56
N ASP A 97 5.93 -4.78 -8.42
CA ASP A 97 5.50 -4.42 -9.77
C ASP A 97 6.47 -5.06 -10.76
N PRO A 98 6.07 -6.14 -11.45
CA PRO A 98 6.93 -6.84 -12.39
C PRO A 98 6.96 -6.21 -13.79
N PHE A 99 6.17 -5.16 -14.05
CA PHE A 99 5.87 -4.67 -15.42
C PHE A 99 6.80 -3.54 -15.91
N GLY A 100 7.93 -3.32 -15.22
CA GLY A 100 8.94 -2.37 -15.65
C GLY A 100 8.38 -0.95 -15.81
N THR A 101 8.64 -0.31 -16.95
CA THR A 101 8.19 1.05 -17.27
C THR A 101 6.93 1.09 -18.13
N ALA A 102 6.30 -0.06 -18.41
CA ALA A 102 5.12 -0.14 -19.27
C ALA A 102 3.95 0.74 -18.74
N LYS A 103 3.26 1.42 -19.66
CA LYS A 103 2.13 2.30 -19.37
C LYS A 103 1.14 2.32 -20.53
N GLY A 104 -0.14 2.21 -20.21
CA GLY A 104 -1.24 2.06 -21.15
C GLY A 104 -1.30 0.65 -21.75
N PHE A 105 -0.25 0.29 -22.49
CA PHE A 105 -0.10 -1.00 -23.14
C PHE A 105 1.18 -1.70 -22.66
N ILE A 106 1.23 -3.01 -22.86
CA ILE A 106 2.40 -3.84 -22.60
C ILE A 106 2.66 -4.71 -23.83
N SER A 107 3.91 -4.83 -24.27
CA SER A 107 4.26 -5.73 -25.37
C SER A 107 4.21 -7.18 -24.91
N ARG A 108 4.18 -8.12 -25.85
CA ARG A 108 4.24 -9.54 -25.52
C ARG A 108 5.54 -9.87 -24.78
N GLU A 109 6.67 -9.39 -25.26
CA GLU A 109 7.99 -9.65 -24.68
C GLU A 109 8.08 -9.14 -23.23
N GLU A 110 7.56 -7.95 -22.98
CA GLU A 110 7.51 -7.34 -21.64
C GLU A 110 6.60 -8.12 -20.69
N LEU A 111 5.45 -8.59 -21.19
CA LEU A 111 4.52 -9.41 -20.42
C LEU A 111 5.11 -10.78 -20.11
N GLU A 112 5.75 -11.44 -21.07
CA GLU A 112 6.45 -12.72 -20.87
C GLU A 112 7.58 -12.59 -19.84
N LEU A 113 8.32 -11.48 -19.84
CA LEU A 113 9.33 -11.20 -18.82
C LEU A 113 8.69 -11.04 -17.42
N SER A 114 7.60 -10.27 -17.32
CA SER A 114 6.85 -10.13 -16.06
C SER A 114 6.34 -11.47 -15.54
N TYR A 115 5.82 -12.32 -16.43
CA TYR A 115 5.40 -13.68 -16.11
C TYR A 115 6.58 -14.52 -15.63
N ALA A 116 7.72 -14.48 -16.33
CA ALA A 116 8.93 -15.23 -15.95
C ALA A 116 9.44 -14.83 -14.56
N ILE A 117 9.41 -13.53 -14.22
CA ILE A 117 9.72 -13.02 -12.88
C ILE A 117 8.76 -13.60 -11.85
N CYS A 118 7.44 -13.46 -12.06
CA CYS A 118 6.43 -13.95 -11.11
C CYS A 118 6.50 -15.47 -10.91
N ARG A 119 6.71 -16.24 -11.98
CA ARG A 119 6.87 -17.70 -11.94
C ARG A 119 8.12 -18.08 -11.15
N THR A 120 9.26 -17.45 -11.44
CA THR A 120 10.52 -17.72 -10.74
C THR A 120 10.44 -17.43 -9.25
N LEU A 121 9.73 -16.36 -8.86
CA LEU A 121 9.44 -16.08 -7.45
C LEU A 121 8.54 -17.16 -6.82
N ARG A 122 7.51 -17.62 -7.53
CA ARG A 122 6.63 -18.67 -7.00
C ARG A 122 7.37 -20.00 -6.83
N ASP A 123 8.19 -20.37 -7.80
CA ASP A 123 8.92 -21.65 -7.79
C ASP A 123 10.11 -21.64 -6.83
N GLY A 124 10.79 -20.49 -6.69
CA GLY A 124 12.01 -20.34 -5.90
C GLY A 124 11.81 -19.98 -4.43
N LEU A 125 10.57 -19.77 -3.97
CA LEU A 125 10.24 -19.36 -2.61
C LEU A 125 9.32 -20.38 -1.90
N PRO A 126 9.26 -20.37 -0.56
CA PRO A 126 8.32 -21.21 0.18
C PRO A 126 6.88 -21.06 -0.31
N LYS A 127 6.14 -22.17 -0.39
CA LYS A 127 4.78 -22.20 -0.98
C LYS A 127 3.78 -21.27 -0.29
N ASP A 128 3.95 -21.03 1.00
CA ASP A 128 3.13 -20.16 1.83
C ASP A 128 3.51 -18.67 1.73
N THR A 129 4.53 -18.32 0.96
CA THR A 129 4.89 -16.92 0.69
C THR A 129 3.75 -16.21 -0.04
N LEU A 130 3.25 -15.11 0.53
CA LEU A 130 2.22 -14.29 -0.10
C LEU A 130 2.88 -13.27 -1.04
N ILE A 131 2.62 -13.42 -2.33
CA ILE A 131 3.15 -12.54 -3.38
C ILE A 131 2.00 -11.67 -3.88
N LEU A 132 2.08 -10.37 -3.63
CA LEU A 132 1.10 -9.38 -4.09
C LEU A 132 1.65 -8.68 -5.32
N ILE A 133 0.81 -8.47 -6.34
CA ILE A 133 1.18 -7.81 -7.59
C ILE A 133 0.50 -6.44 -7.66
N ASP A 134 1.27 -5.41 -7.99
CA ASP A 134 0.79 -4.05 -8.23
C ASP A 134 0.98 -3.65 -9.70
N VAL A 135 -0.06 -3.05 -10.28
CA VAL A 135 -0.08 -2.56 -11.67
C VAL A 135 -0.01 -1.03 -11.72
N HIS A 136 -0.14 -0.35 -10.57
CA HIS A 136 -0.10 1.11 -10.42
C HIS A 136 -1.13 1.88 -11.26
N ALA A 137 -2.29 1.26 -11.55
CA ALA A 137 -3.33 1.83 -12.44
C ALA A 137 -2.78 2.31 -13.80
N ARG A 138 -1.70 1.68 -14.29
CA ARG A 138 -1.01 2.14 -15.50
C ARG A 138 -1.63 1.64 -16.79
N PHE A 139 -2.34 0.51 -16.76
CA PHE A 139 -2.81 -0.15 -17.96
C PHE A 139 -4.20 0.30 -18.38
N THR A 140 -4.41 0.27 -19.70
CA THR A 140 -5.75 0.22 -20.28
C THR A 140 -6.46 -1.05 -19.81
N GLU A 141 -7.78 -1.08 -19.94
CA GLU A 141 -8.58 -2.26 -19.60
C GLU A 141 -8.07 -3.53 -20.30
N ILE A 142 -7.78 -3.45 -21.60
CA ILE A 142 -7.29 -4.58 -22.40
C ILE A 142 -5.93 -5.07 -21.87
N ALA A 143 -4.98 -4.18 -21.64
CA ALA A 143 -3.67 -4.56 -21.12
C ALA A 143 -3.74 -5.08 -19.68
N ALA A 144 -4.68 -4.58 -18.86
CA ALA A 144 -4.92 -5.10 -17.52
C ALA A 144 -5.47 -6.53 -17.55
N LEU A 145 -6.39 -6.83 -18.48
CA LEU A 145 -6.89 -8.20 -18.70
C LEU A 145 -5.78 -9.14 -19.17
N GLN A 146 -4.92 -8.68 -20.08
CA GLN A 146 -3.77 -9.46 -20.54
C GLN A 146 -2.77 -9.74 -19.41
N ALA A 147 -2.52 -8.76 -18.54
CA ALA A 147 -1.60 -8.90 -17.41
C ALA A 147 -2.12 -9.79 -16.27
N ALA A 148 -3.44 -10.04 -16.23
CA ALA A 148 -4.09 -10.85 -15.21
C ALA A 148 -4.24 -12.34 -15.57
N GLN A 149 -4.04 -12.69 -16.84
CA GLN A 149 -4.08 -14.08 -17.36
C GLN A 149 -2.77 -14.80 -17.07
#